data_AF-A0A0Q7FJA8-F1
#
_entry.id   AF-A0A0Q7FJA8-F1
#
_cell.length_a   1.000
_cell.length_b   1.000
_cell.length_c   1.000
_cell.angle_alpha   90.00
_cell.angle_beta   90.00
_cell.angle_gamma   90.00
#
_symmetry.space_group_name_H-M   'P 1'
#
loop_
_entity.id
_entity.type
_entity.pdbx_description
1 polymer ?
#
loop_
_entity_poly.entity_id
_entity_poly.type
_entity_poly.pdbx_seq_one_letter_code
_entity_poly.pdbx_strand_id
1 'polypeptide(L)'
;MTEPKYATSTQRHFAGDYRLEYASHAGPKPGEWYGSFRVWKGGVEIACATLNTPCGGPVLAQTMAHNVGLGVVETDRRQLAPGSASAN
;
A
#
# COMPACT_ATOMS: atom_id res chain seq x y z
N MET A 1 -8.44 22.37 -3.29
CA MET A 1 -7.54 21.23 -3.58
C MET A 1 -8.41 20.15 -4.19
N THR A 2 -8.15 19.73 -5.42
CA THR A 2 -8.94 18.70 -6.10
C THR A 2 -8.50 17.34 -5.57
N GLU A 3 -9.38 16.61 -4.92
CA GLU A 3 -9.09 15.25 -4.46
C GLU A 3 -8.71 14.36 -5.66
N PRO A 4 -7.67 13.51 -5.55
CA PRO A 4 -7.29 12.62 -6.64
C PRO A 4 -8.45 11.66 -6.93
N LYS A 5 -8.99 11.74 -8.15
CA LYS A 5 -10.06 10.85 -8.59
C LYS A 5 -9.49 9.45 -8.83
N TYR A 6 -9.68 8.56 -7.87
CA TYR A 6 -9.25 7.17 -7.99
C TYR A 6 -10.02 6.44 -9.10
N ALA A 7 -9.32 5.71 -9.95
CA ALA A 7 -9.94 4.81 -10.92
C ALA A 7 -10.28 3.45 -10.31
N THR A 8 -9.44 2.98 -9.39
CA THR A 8 -9.73 1.80 -8.56
C THR A 8 -9.34 2.09 -7.12
N SER A 9 -10.12 1.59 -6.18
CA SER A 9 -9.81 1.61 -4.74
C SER A 9 -10.20 0.26 -4.16
N THR A 10 -9.32 -0.32 -3.35
CA THR A 10 -9.53 -1.62 -2.73
C THR A 10 -8.94 -1.64 -1.34
N GLN A 11 -9.62 -2.34 -0.45
CA GLN A 11 -9.21 -2.52 0.93
C GLN A 11 -9.08 -4.02 1.23
N ARG A 12 -8.03 -4.40 1.94
CA ARG A 12 -7.81 -5.75 2.45
C ARG A 12 -7.51 -5.71 3.94
N HIS A 13 -8.07 -6.67 4.66
CA HIS A 13 -7.78 -6.90 6.07
C HIS A 13 -6.87 -8.11 6.21
N PHE A 14 -5.94 -8.07 7.16
CA PHE A 14 -5.06 -9.17 7.51
C PHE A 14 -5.12 -9.45 9.01
N ALA A 15 -4.66 -10.63 9.41
CA ALA A 15 -4.55 -11.01 10.82
C ALA A 15 -3.72 -9.99 11.62
N GLY A 16 -3.98 -9.82 12.92
CA GLY A 16 -3.26 -8.84 13.74
C GLY A 16 -3.75 -7.39 13.56
N ASP A 17 -5.00 -7.23 13.11
CA ASP A 17 -5.69 -5.94 12.96
C ASP A 17 -5.05 -5.02 11.90
N TYR A 18 -4.42 -5.59 10.87
CA TYR A 18 -3.87 -4.81 9.78
C TYR A 18 -4.91 -4.56 8.70
N ARG A 19 -4.92 -3.35 8.16
CA ARG A 19 -5.72 -2.96 7.01
C ARG A 19 -4.84 -2.28 5.98
N LEU A 20 -4.88 -2.77 4.74
CA LEU A 20 -4.22 -2.17 3.59
C LEU A 20 -5.27 -1.62 2.64
N GLU A 21 -5.27 -0.31 2.46
CA GLU A 21 -6.01 0.37 1.41
C GLU A 21 -5.04 0.67 0.27
N TYR A 22 -5.46 0.41 -0.96
CA TYR A 22 -4.63 0.63 -2.13
C TYR A 22 -5.48 0.96 -3.34
N ALA A 23 -4.99 1.90 -4.14
CA ALA A 23 -5.75 2.53 -5.20
C ALA A 23 -4.86 2.86 -6.39
N SER A 24 -5.49 3.04 -7.55
CA SER A 24 -4.87 3.65 -8.72
C SER A 24 -5.51 4.99 -9.04
N HIS A 25 -4.72 5.94 -9.51
CA HIS A 25 -5.18 7.24 -9.98
C HIS A 25 -4.46 7.65 -11.27
N ALA A 26 -5.16 8.42 -12.09
CA ALA A 26 -4.63 8.93 -13.35
C ALA A 26 -3.57 10.02 -13.08
N GLY A 27 -2.50 9.98 -13.86
CA GLY A 27 -1.45 10.97 -13.87
C GLY A 27 -1.80 12.25 -14.63
N PRO A 28 -0.90 13.25 -14.63
CA PRO A 28 -1.07 14.48 -15.38
C PRO A 28 -1.01 14.25 -16.90
N LYS A 29 -0.37 13.18 -17.39
CA LYS A 29 -0.35 12.85 -18.82
C LYS A 29 -1.25 11.66 -19.16
N PRO A 30 -1.85 11.65 -20.37
CA PRO A 30 -2.59 10.49 -20.87
C PRO A 30 -1.74 9.21 -20.82
N GLY A 31 -2.30 8.15 -20.25
CA GLY A 31 -1.65 6.85 -20.13
C GLY A 31 -0.74 6.67 -18.90
N GLU A 32 -0.49 7.73 -18.13
CA GLU A 32 0.20 7.62 -16.84
C GLU A 32 -0.78 7.18 -15.74
N TRP A 33 -0.44 6.10 -15.04
CA TRP A 33 -1.16 5.63 -13.87
C TRP A 33 -0.23 5.47 -12.68
N TYR A 34 -0.70 5.91 -11.52
CA TYR A 34 0.04 5.88 -10.28
C TYR A 34 -0.72 5.08 -9.22
N GLY A 35 0.03 4.31 -8.43
CA GLY A 35 -0.49 3.55 -7.31
C GLY A 35 -0.33 4.32 -6.02
N SER A 36 -1.30 4.25 -5.12
CA SER A 36 -1.18 4.76 -3.75
C SER A 36 -1.64 3.72 -2.75
N PHE A 37 -1.01 3.66 -1.59
CA PHE A 37 -1.42 2.76 -0.51
C PHE A 37 -1.43 3.45 0.85
N ARG A 38 -2.22 2.90 1.77
CA ARG A 38 -2.27 3.22 3.20
C ARG A 38 -2.32 1.93 4.00
N VAL A 39 -1.50 1.83 5.02
CA VAL A 39 -1.48 0.71 5.96
C VAL A 39 -1.89 1.22 7.32
N TRP A 40 -2.87 0.53 7.91
CA TRP A 40 -3.34 0.75 9.26
C TRP A 40 -3.08 -0.48 10.11
N LYS A 41 -2.86 -0.26 11.41
CA LYS A 41 -2.88 -1.28 12.45
C LYS A 41 -3.89 -0.83 13.52
N GLY A 42 -5.03 -1.49 13.56
CA GLY A 42 -6.23 -0.99 14.23
C GLY A 42 -6.63 0.38 13.73
N GLY A 43 -6.69 1.35 14.64
CA GLY A 43 -7.04 2.74 14.31
C GLY A 43 -5.88 3.63 13.85
N VAL A 44 -4.65 3.12 13.82
CA VAL A 44 -3.44 3.94 13.58
C VAL A 44 -2.91 3.70 12.16
N GLU A 45 -2.75 4.78 11.38
CA GLU A 45 -2.03 4.72 10.11
C GLU A 45 -0.53 4.59 10.39
N ILE A 46 0.08 3.50 9.92
CA ILE A 46 1.51 3.21 10.12
C ILE A 46 2.35 3.54 8.87
N ALA A 47 1.71 3.60 7.69
CA ALA A 47 2.37 4.01 6.46
C ALA A 47 1.36 4.50 5.42
N CYS A 48 1.72 5.53 4.67
CA CYS A 48 0.98 5.99 3.50
C CYS A 48 1.98 6.49 2.46
N ALA A 49 1.79 6.09 1.19
CA ALA A 49 2.59 6.63 0.10
C ALA A 49 1.87 6.57 -1.24
N THR A 50 2.27 7.48 -2.12
CA THR A 50 2.02 7.38 -3.57
C THR A 50 3.30 6.93 -4.25
N LEU A 51 3.20 5.92 -5.11
CA LEU A 51 4.33 5.43 -5.90
C LEU A 51 4.62 6.43 -7.01
N ASN A 52 5.85 6.93 -7.07
CA ASN A 52 6.24 7.98 -8.03
C ASN A 52 6.55 7.44 -9.43
N THR A 53 6.52 6.12 -9.62
CA THR A 53 6.77 5.48 -10.91
C THR A 53 5.45 5.33 -11.66
N PRO A 54 5.23 6.07 -12.77
CA PRO A 54 4.05 5.86 -13.59
C PRO A 54 4.13 4.50 -14.26
N CYS A 55 2.98 3.88 -14.44
CA CYS A 55 2.85 2.61 -15.16
C CYS A 55 1.72 2.69 -16.17
N GLY A 56 1.76 1.82 -17.19
CA GLY A 56 0.90 1.90 -18.37
C GLY A 56 -0.56 1.49 -18.16
N GLY A 57 -1.04 1.36 -16.92
CA GLY A 57 -2.42 0.97 -16.68
C GLY A 57 -2.86 0.99 -15.20
N PRO A 58 -4.17 1.15 -14.94
CA PRO A 58 -4.71 1.27 -13.60
C PRO A 58 -4.54 -0.01 -12.77
N VAL A 59 -4.68 -1.18 -13.40
CA VAL A 59 -4.51 -2.48 -12.73
C VAL A 59 -3.06 -2.69 -12.27
N LEU A 60 -2.09 -2.31 -13.11
CA LEU A 60 -0.68 -2.41 -12.77
C LEU A 60 -0.31 -1.44 -11.64
N ALA A 61 -0.80 -0.20 -11.70
CA ALA A 61 -0.66 0.80 -10.63
C ALA A 61 -1.18 0.28 -9.29
N GLN A 62 -2.38 -0.30 -9.32
CA GLN A 62 -3.01 -0.87 -8.14
C GLN A 62 -2.24 -2.09 -7.60
N THR A 63 -1.74 -2.96 -8.48
CA THR A 63 -0.95 -4.14 -8.09
C THR A 63 0.37 -3.74 -7.45
N MET A 64 1.05 -2.73 -7.99
CA MET A 64 2.28 -2.20 -7.40
C MET A 64 2.00 -1.61 -6.01
N ALA A 65 0.94 -0.81 -5.86
CA ALA A 65 0.53 -0.26 -4.57
C ALA A 65 0.21 -1.36 -3.54
N HIS A 66 -0.48 -2.42 -3.99
CA HIS A 66 -0.75 -3.59 -3.16
C HIS A 66 0.54 -4.26 -2.67
N ASN A 67 1.47 -4.56 -3.58
CA ASN A 67 2.70 -5.28 -3.25
C ASN A 67 3.59 -4.49 -2.29
N VAL A 68 3.75 -3.18 -2.52
CA VAL A 68 4.54 -2.32 -1.63
C VAL A 68 3.88 -2.22 -0.25
N GLY A 69 2.58 -1.97 -0.20
CA GLY A 69 1.85 -1.90 1.06
C GLY A 69 1.83 -3.23 1.82
N LEU A 70 1.76 -4.37 1.12
CA LEU A 70 1.87 -5.70 1.71
C LEU A 70 3.25 -5.91 2.33
N GLY A 71 4.32 -5.49 1.65
CA GLY A 71 5.68 -5.54 2.20
C GLY A 71 5.83 -4.75 3.50
N VAL A 72 5.14 -3.62 3.66
CA VAL A 72 5.10 -2.87 4.93
C VAL A 72 4.40 -3.66 6.02
N VAL A 73 3.22 -4.25 5.73
CA VAL A 73 2.50 -5.10 6.69
C VAL A 73 3.38 -6.26 7.14
N GLU A 74 4.05 -6.95 6.22
CA GLU A 74 4.93 -8.07 6.53
C GLU A 74 6.14 -7.66 7.35
N THR A 75 6.74 -6.50 7.04
CA THR A 75 7.89 -5.96 7.76
C THR A 75 7.52 -5.60 9.20
N ASP A 76 6.42 -4.87 9.40
CA ASP A 76 5.95 -4.48 10.73
C ASP A 76 5.62 -5.72 11.57
N ARG A 77 4.92 -6.70 10.98
CA ARG A 77 4.63 -7.98 11.66
C ARG A 77 5.88 -8.73 12.10
N ARG A 78 6.95 -8.71 11.30
CA ARG A 78 8.23 -9.33 11.67
C ARG A 78 8.94 -8.58 12.79
N GLN A 79 8.86 -7.26 12.83
CA GLN A 79 9.43 -6.47 13.92
C GLN A 79 8.68 -6.69 15.24
N LEU A 80 7.38 -6.95 15.17
CA LEU A 80 6.52 -7.18 16.33
C LEU A 80 6.48 -8.62 16.82
N ALA A 81 6.96 -9.58 16.02
CA ALA A 81 7.15 -10.95 16.47
C ALA A 81 8.53 -11.03 17.15
N PRO A 82 8.64 -11.02 18.49
CA PRO A 82 9.90 -11.31 19.14
C PRO A 82 10.25 -12.78 18.89
N GLY A 83 11.33 -13.03 18.15
CA GLY A 83 11.94 -14.36 17.96
C GLY A 83 12.40 -14.53 16.52
N SER A 84 13.69 -14.53 16.21
CA SER A 84 14.67 -15.50 16.71
C SER A 84 16.12 -14.94 16.67
N ALA A 85 16.55 -14.23 17.71
CA ALA A 85 17.98 -14.19 18.04
C ALA A 85 18.22 -15.34 19.02
N SER A 86 18.33 -16.56 18.47
CA SER A 86 18.82 -17.71 19.23
C SER A 86 20.28 -17.44 19.57
N ALA A 87 20.63 -17.59 20.84
CA ALA A 87 22.00 -17.67 21.30
C ALA A 87 22.81 -18.66 20.45
N ASN A 88 24.01 -18.25 20.06
CA ASN A 88 25.20 -19.08 19.92
C ASN A 88 26.44 -18.17 19.94
#